data_AF-A0A2N9EQC3-F1
#
_entry.id   AF-A0A2N9EQC3-F1
#
_cell.length_a   1.000
_cell.length_b   1.000
_cell.length_c   1.000
_cell.angle_alpha   90.00
_cell.angle_beta   90.00
_cell.angle_gamma   90.00
#
_symmetry.space_group_name_H-M   'P 1'
#
loop_
_entity.id
_entity.type
_entity.pdbx_description
1 polymer ?
#
loop_
_entity_poly.entity_id
_entity_poly.type
_entity_poly.pdbx_seq_one_letter_code
_entity_poly.pdbx_strand_id
1 'polypeptide(L)'
;MLRGVPGGESRLRFTPLNYCTTVSVILLESNNCWSRKRSGPSSRKLALAIATQGFFISSTSSSSPFNSIRKKRPSRKLIGERLRSEMADHEQKAVTADVTSGDMSFQPILEDGVFRFDCSANDRNAAYPTLSFVNSKDRETPIMSNTVPLYIPTFECLFGKQIVKIELPSGTSFYGTGEASGQLERTGKRVFTWNTDAYGYGPGTTSLYQSHPWVLAVLPNGEALGVLADTTQRCEIDLRKDSRIQFVAPSSYPVMTFGPFSSPTAVLIALSHAIGPVYMPPKWALGYQQCRWSYDSDERVLEDRFPNPKSLANDLHQNGFKAIWMLDPGIKHEEGYFVYDSGSKSDVWVQKTDGSPFLGEVWPGPCVFPDFTQSKARSWWASLVKDFISNGVDGIWNDMNEPAVFKAVTKTMPESNIHRGDDELGGCQNHSYYHNVYGMLMARSTYEGMKLANENKRPFVLTRAGFIGSQRYAATWTGDNISNWEHLHMSISMVLQLVSN
;
A
#
# COMPACT_ATOMS: atom_id res chain seq x y z
N MET A 1 -1.49 -44.84 -58.69
CA MET A 1 -1.31 -43.84 -59.77
C MET A 1 -2.63 -43.13 -60.00
N LEU A 2 -2.57 -41.82 -60.29
CA LEU A 2 -3.64 -40.79 -60.31
C LEU A 2 -3.80 -40.11 -58.93
N ARG A 3 -3.02 -39.05 -58.63
CA ARG A 3 -3.27 -37.60 -58.90
C ARG A 3 -4.59 -37.14 -58.27
N GLY A 4 -4.71 -36.22 -57.30
CA GLY A 4 -3.83 -35.22 -56.71
C GLY A 4 -4.55 -33.86 -56.69
N VAL A 5 -5.09 -33.41 -55.53
CA VAL A 5 -5.40 -32.00 -55.15
C VAL A 5 -5.55 -31.95 -53.59
N PRO A 6 -5.47 -30.79 -52.91
CA PRO A 6 -4.43 -30.49 -51.92
C PRO A 6 -4.91 -30.49 -50.46
N GLY A 7 -3.93 -30.56 -49.54
CA GLY A 7 -4.14 -30.56 -48.10
C GLY A 7 -4.76 -29.27 -47.57
N GLY A 8 -5.82 -29.43 -46.77
CA GLY A 8 -6.28 -28.44 -45.82
C GLY A 8 -5.68 -28.74 -44.45
N GLU A 9 -4.50 -28.19 -44.18
CA GLU A 9 -4.08 -27.95 -42.80
C GLU A 9 -5.01 -26.89 -42.22
N SER A 10 -5.86 -27.29 -41.28
CA SER A 10 -6.53 -26.39 -40.34
C SER A 10 -5.46 -25.73 -39.47
N ARG A 11 -4.81 -24.70 -40.02
CA ARG A 11 -4.04 -23.72 -39.24
C ARG A 11 -5.02 -23.02 -38.31
N LEU A 12 -5.11 -23.53 -37.08
CA LEU A 12 -5.45 -22.71 -35.92
C LEU A 12 -4.49 -21.52 -35.93
N ARG A 13 -4.93 -20.40 -36.50
CA ARG A 13 -4.27 -19.12 -36.33
C ARG A 13 -4.42 -18.79 -34.85
N PHE A 14 -3.34 -18.97 -34.10
CA PHE A 14 -3.19 -18.34 -32.80
C PHE A 14 -3.25 -16.83 -33.04
N THR A 15 -4.34 -16.21 -32.61
CA THR A 15 -4.45 -14.76 -32.50
C THR A 15 -3.43 -14.30 -31.46
N PRO A 16 -2.63 -13.25 -31.73
CA PRO A 16 -1.54 -12.84 -30.85
C PRO A 16 -2.07 -12.43 -29.47
N LEU A 17 -1.46 -12.94 -28.43
CA LEU A 17 -1.72 -12.57 -27.04
C LEU A 17 -1.18 -11.16 -26.81
N ASN A 18 -2.06 -10.15 -26.91
CA ASN A 18 -1.80 -8.78 -26.46
C ASN A 18 -1.74 -8.74 -24.93
N TYR A 19 -0.67 -9.28 -24.34
CA TYR A 19 -0.34 -8.96 -22.96
C TYR A 19 0.28 -7.57 -22.92
N CYS A 20 -0.42 -6.60 -22.31
CA CYS A 20 0.24 -5.43 -21.73
C CYS A 20 0.97 -5.87 -20.45
N THR A 21 1.97 -6.74 -20.61
CA THR A 21 2.96 -7.03 -19.58
C THR A 21 4.22 -6.28 -19.98
N THR A 22 4.63 -5.31 -19.17
CA THR A 22 6.01 -4.84 -19.19
C THR A 22 6.89 -6.03 -18.77
N VAL A 23 7.57 -6.64 -19.73
CA VAL A 23 8.53 -7.72 -19.43
C VAL A 23 9.80 -7.06 -18.88
N SER A 24 9.91 -7.06 -17.56
CA SER A 24 11.17 -6.77 -16.89
C SER A 24 11.95 -8.07 -16.74
N VAL A 25 12.96 -8.29 -17.58
CA VAL A 25 13.84 -9.46 -17.46
C VAL A 25 14.82 -9.24 -16.31
N ILE A 26 14.91 -10.21 -15.40
CA ILE A 26 15.82 -10.19 -14.25
C ILE A 26 16.97 -11.18 -14.48
N LEU A 27 18.20 -10.66 -14.45
CA LEU A 27 19.45 -11.43 -14.57
C LEU A 27 20.09 -11.57 -13.17
N LEU A 28 20.24 -12.81 -12.70
CA LEU A 28 20.88 -13.30 -11.46
C LEU A 28 22.22 -14.04 -11.73
N GLU A 29 23.37 -13.37 -11.73
CA GLU A 29 24.64 -14.10 -11.99
C GLU A 29 24.91 -15.14 -10.90
N SER A 30 25.19 -16.37 -11.32
CA SER A 30 25.66 -17.42 -10.42
C SER A 30 27.12 -17.13 -10.01
N ASN A 31 27.35 -17.03 -8.70
CA ASN A 31 28.66 -16.77 -8.11
C ASN A 31 29.70 -17.82 -8.55
N ASN A 32 30.55 -17.45 -9.51
CA ASN A 32 31.86 -18.07 -9.71
C ASN A 32 32.95 -17.09 -9.27
N CYS A 33 33.70 -17.51 -8.27
CA CYS A 33 34.77 -16.76 -7.63
C CYS A 33 35.91 -16.50 -8.63
N TRP A 34 36.22 -15.23 -8.93
CA TRP A 34 37.46 -14.83 -9.58
C TRP A 34 38.26 -13.92 -8.65
N SER A 35 39.33 -14.47 -8.08
CA SER A 35 40.31 -13.69 -7.32
C SER A 35 41.24 -12.96 -8.29
N ARG A 36 41.44 -11.66 -8.10
CA ARG A 36 42.64 -10.98 -8.61
C ARG A 36 43.21 -10.01 -7.58
N LYS A 37 44.49 -10.21 -7.27
CA LYS A 37 45.29 -9.53 -6.24
C LYS A 37 45.59 -8.06 -6.59
N ARG A 38 45.79 -7.31 -5.51
CA ARG A 38 46.19 -5.89 -5.36
C ARG A 38 47.37 -5.44 -6.22
N SER A 39 47.36 -4.14 -6.56
CA SER A 39 48.55 -3.27 -6.56
C SER A 39 48.17 -1.79 -6.43
N GLY A 40 48.67 -1.11 -5.39
CA GLY A 40 49.03 0.33 -5.41
C GLY A 40 50.55 0.44 -5.20
N PRO A 41 51.16 1.59 -4.84
CA PRO A 41 50.64 2.96 -4.72
C PRO A 41 51.53 4.04 -5.41
N SER A 42 51.08 5.30 -5.53
CA SER A 42 52.00 6.46 -5.39
C SER A 42 51.26 7.78 -5.15
N SER A 43 51.71 8.49 -4.12
CA SER A 43 51.35 9.82 -3.62
C SER A 43 51.99 10.99 -4.39
N ARG A 44 51.34 12.17 -4.43
CA ARG A 44 51.97 13.50 -4.18
C ARG A 44 50.92 14.61 -3.94
N LYS A 45 51.17 15.40 -2.87
CA LYS A 45 50.59 16.72 -2.47
C LYS A 45 50.97 17.80 -3.52
N LEU A 46 50.35 18.96 -3.72
CA LEU A 46 49.97 20.15 -2.89
C LEU A 46 49.21 21.09 -3.90
N ALA A 47 48.22 21.94 -3.59
CA ALA A 47 48.34 23.22 -2.90
C ALA A 47 46.97 23.93 -2.76
N LEU A 48 46.97 24.84 -1.78
CA LEU A 48 45.90 25.64 -1.18
C LEU A 48 45.77 27.02 -1.87
N ALA A 49 44.56 27.58 -1.93
CA ALA A 49 44.37 29.04 -2.04
C ALA A 49 43.10 29.47 -1.29
N ILE A 50 43.32 30.32 -0.28
CA ILE A 50 42.35 31.07 0.53
C ILE A 50 42.28 32.49 -0.05
N ALA A 51 41.10 33.09 -0.13
CA ALA A 51 40.97 34.56 -0.11
C ALA A 51 39.65 34.97 0.55
N THR A 52 39.78 35.95 1.43
CA THR A 52 38.82 36.47 2.41
C THR A 52 38.35 37.88 2.07
N GLN A 53 37.08 38.16 2.44
CA GLN A 53 36.49 39.40 2.99
C GLN A 53 36.34 40.69 2.15
N GLY A 54 35.20 41.36 2.38
CA GLY A 54 35.01 42.81 2.19
C GLY A 54 33.55 43.28 2.35
N PHE A 55 33.14 43.65 3.56
CA PHE A 55 31.92 44.44 3.83
C PHE A 55 32.26 45.94 3.80
N PHE A 56 31.32 46.78 3.35
CA PHE A 56 31.29 48.22 3.65
C PHE A 56 29.88 48.67 4.01
N ILE A 57 29.76 49.40 5.11
CA ILE A 57 28.61 50.21 5.52
C ILE A 57 29.04 51.68 5.35
N SER A 58 28.16 52.53 4.82
CA SER A 58 28.18 53.97 5.11
C SER A 58 26.77 54.50 5.32
N SER A 59 26.63 55.32 6.36
CA SER A 59 25.45 56.06 6.79
C SER A 59 25.50 57.50 6.26
N THR A 60 24.34 58.12 5.93
CA THR A 60 23.76 59.30 6.65
C THR A 60 22.52 59.91 5.97
N SER A 61 21.48 60.09 6.80
CA SER A 61 20.41 61.11 6.91
C SER A 61 20.03 62.14 5.81
N SER A 62 18.73 62.23 5.49
CA SER A 62 17.77 63.33 5.84
C SER A 62 16.83 63.82 4.71
N SER A 63 15.61 64.20 5.15
CA SER A 63 14.58 65.12 4.60
C SER A 63 13.62 64.71 3.45
N SER A 64 12.31 64.70 3.79
CA SER A 64 11.12 64.91 2.92
C SER A 64 11.00 66.39 2.46
N PRO A 65 10.05 66.88 1.61
CA PRO A 65 8.76 66.30 1.15
C PRO A 65 8.32 66.59 -0.34
N PHE A 66 7.10 66.14 -0.68
CA PHE A 66 6.16 66.55 -1.76
C PHE A 66 5.87 65.66 -3.01
N ASN A 67 4.63 65.13 -2.99
CA ASN A 67 3.60 64.91 -4.04
C ASN A 67 3.96 64.70 -5.52
N SER A 68 3.44 63.59 -6.09
CA SER A 68 2.69 63.65 -7.35
C SER A 68 1.59 62.56 -7.44
N ILE A 69 0.49 62.92 -8.09
CA ILE A 69 -0.79 62.19 -8.24
C ILE A 69 -0.81 61.41 -9.56
N ARG A 70 -1.34 60.16 -9.59
CA ARG A 70 -2.17 59.66 -10.72
C ARG A 70 -3.03 58.40 -10.44
N LYS A 71 -4.34 58.66 -10.35
CA LYS A 71 -5.58 57.98 -10.83
C LYS A 71 -5.73 56.45 -10.85
N LYS A 72 -6.73 55.99 -10.08
CA LYS A 72 -7.49 54.72 -10.19
C LYS A 72 -8.56 54.76 -11.31
N ARG A 73 -8.96 53.58 -11.83
CA ARG A 73 -10.21 53.34 -12.58
C ARG A 73 -11.04 52.20 -11.95
N PRO A 74 -12.39 52.19 -12.12
CA PRO A 74 -13.30 51.52 -11.19
C PRO A 74 -14.09 50.32 -11.77
N SER A 75 -14.74 49.61 -10.84
CA SER A 75 -15.64 48.45 -10.96
C SER A 75 -16.96 48.71 -11.71
N ARG A 76 -17.56 47.66 -12.29
CA ARG A 76 -18.97 47.61 -12.74
C ARG A 76 -19.74 46.47 -12.06
N LYS A 77 -20.89 46.82 -11.47
CA LYS A 77 -22.01 45.94 -11.08
C LYS A 77 -22.95 45.75 -12.27
N LEU A 78 -23.62 44.60 -12.35
CA LEU A 78 -24.87 44.42 -13.09
C LEU A 78 -25.86 43.62 -12.23
N ILE A 79 -27.13 44.03 -12.36
CA ILE A 79 -28.31 43.65 -11.58
C ILE A 79 -28.96 42.43 -12.23
N GLY A 80 -29.55 41.54 -11.42
CA GLY A 80 -30.37 40.40 -11.84
C GLY A 80 -31.43 40.08 -10.79
N GLU A 81 -32.59 39.63 -11.24
CA GLU A 81 -33.92 39.85 -10.67
C GLU A 81 -34.33 38.96 -9.48
N ARG A 82 -35.35 39.46 -8.78
CA ARG A 82 -35.99 38.89 -7.60
C ARG A 82 -37.09 37.91 -8.04
N LEU A 83 -36.85 36.60 -7.90
CA LEU A 83 -37.90 35.58 -8.00
C LEU A 83 -38.17 35.04 -6.59
N ARG A 84 -39.39 35.32 -6.09
CA ARG A 84 -39.98 34.61 -4.96
C ARG A 84 -40.49 33.26 -5.47
N SER A 85 -40.13 32.19 -4.80
CA SER A 85 -40.77 30.88 -4.87
C SER A 85 -40.75 30.31 -3.45
N GLU A 86 -41.86 29.69 -3.10
CA GLU A 86 -42.40 29.50 -1.76
C GLU A 86 -41.58 28.56 -0.86
N MET A 87 -41.64 28.86 0.43
CA MET A 87 -41.22 27.98 1.51
C MET A 87 -42.11 26.73 1.51
N ALA A 88 -41.50 25.56 1.33
CA ALA A 88 -42.01 24.34 1.90
C ALA A 88 -41.23 24.10 3.20
N ASP A 89 -41.93 24.16 4.32
CA ASP A 89 -41.43 23.79 5.64
C ASP A 89 -40.95 22.34 5.62
N HIS A 90 -39.63 22.17 5.56
CA HIS A 90 -39.02 20.95 6.06
C HIS A 90 -38.30 21.32 7.34
N GLU A 91 -38.91 20.93 8.46
CA GLU A 91 -38.25 20.85 9.76
C GLU A 91 -36.87 20.19 9.56
N GLN A 92 -35.83 21.02 9.57
CA GLN A 92 -34.50 20.54 9.90
C GLN A 92 -34.58 20.06 11.33
N LYS A 93 -34.85 18.76 11.51
CA LYS A 93 -34.39 18.04 12.70
C LYS A 93 -32.90 18.28 12.77
N ALA A 94 -32.51 19.19 13.66
CA ALA A 94 -31.15 19.28 14.15
C ALA A 94 -30.78 17.87 14.62
N VAL A 95 -29.98 17.17 13.84
CA VAL A 95 -29.28 15.98 14.30
C VAL A 95 -28.28 16.51 15.31
N THR A 96 -28.68 16.55 16.57
CA THR A 96 -27.73 16.58 17.68
C THR A 96 -26.86 15.35 17.48
N ALA A 97 -25.65 15.55 16.95
CA ALA A 97 -24.67 14.48 16.89
C ALA A 97 -24.37 14.12 18.35
N ASP A 98 -24.89 12.99 18.82
CA ASP A 98 -24.62 12.50 20.16
C ASP A 98 -23.11 12.25 20.27
N VAL A 99 -22.42 13.18 20.92
CA VAL A 99 -21.02 13.06 21.24
C VAL A 99 -20.91 12.03 22.36
N THR A 100 -20.44 10.83 22.02
CA THR A 100 -20.15 9.78 22.99
C THR A 100 -18.65 9.75 23.26
N SER A 101 -18.27 9.63 24.52
CA SER A 101 -16.87 9.52 24.93
C SER A 101 -16.76 8.73 26.22
N GLY A 102 -15.59 8.14 26.46
CA GLY A 102 -15.33 7.37 27.67
C GLY A 102 -14.09 6.50 27.56
N ASP A 103 -13.90 5.67 28.57
CA ASP A 103 -12.88 4.62 28.56
C ASP A 103 -13.37 3.44 27.69
N MET A 104 -12.45 2.85 26.91
CA MET A 104 -12.78 1.66 26.13
C MET A 104 -12.82 0.41 27.03
N SER A 105 -13.80 -0.46 26.78
CA SER A 105 -13.91 -1.76 27.45
C SER A 105 -12.93 -2.76 26.85
N PHE A 106 -12.30 -3.60 27.68
CA PHE A 106 -11.26 -4.53 27.22
C PHE A 106 -11.61 -6.01 27.37
N GLN A 107 -10.98 -6.86 26.56
CA GLN A 107 -10.92 -8.31 26.73
C GLN A 107 -9.48 -8.80 26.45
N PRO A 108 -8.92 -9.68 27.29
CA PRO A 108 -7.69 -10.39 26.95
C PRO A 108 -7.97 -11.35 25.80
N ILE A 109 -7.11 -11.35 24.79
CA ILE A 109 -7.24 -12.17 23.58
C ILE A 109 -5.87 -12.73 23.21
N LEU A 110 -5.81 -13.74 22.33
CA LEU A 110 -4.58 -14.33 21.77
C LEU A 110 -3.61 -14.93 22.81
N GLU A 111 -2.95 -14.11 23.63
CA GLU A 111 -1.99 -14.50 24.66
C GLU A 111 -1.90 -13.46 25.78
N ASP A 112 -1.26 -13.81 26.90
CA ASP A 112 -1.10 -12.90 28.05
C ASP A 112 -0.40 -11.59 27.64
N GLY A 113 -0.99 -10.46 28.03
CA GLY A 113 -0.51 -9.13 27.67
C GLY A 113 -1.05 -8.60 26.34
N VAL A 114 -1.89 -9.36 25.62
CA VAL A 114 -2.60 -8.88 24.42
C VAL A 114 -4.07 -8.64 24.76
N PHE A 115 -4.53 -7.42 24.47
CA PHE A 115 -5.88 -6.98 24.81
C PHE A 115 -6.56 -6.36 23.60
N ARG A 116 -7.85 -6.66 23.43
CA ARG A 116 -8.76 -5.95 22.52
C ARG A 116 -9.59 -4.95 23.30
N PHE A 117 -9.78 -3.77 22.72
CA PHE A 117 -10.59 -2.69 23.25
C PHE A 117 -11.70 -2.31 22.28
N ASP A 118 -12.89 -2.08 22.79
CA ASP A 118 -14.05 -1.61 22.04
C ASP A 118 -14.77 -0.49 22.84
N CYS A 119 -15.38 0.47 22.13
CA CYS A 119 -16.14 1.57 22.74
C CYS A 119 -17.31 1.08 23.61
N SER A 120 -17.97 -0.01 23.18
CA SER A 120 -19.04 -0.67 23.90
C SER A 120 -19.16 -2.14 23.49
N ALA A 121 -19.96 -2.92 24.22
CA ALA A 121 -20.30 -4.28 23.83
C ALA A 121 -21.07 -4.34 22.49
N ASN A 122 -21.86 -3.30 22.17
CA ASN A 122 -22.57 -3.22 20.90
C ASN A 122 -21.59 -2.99 19.75
N ASP A 123 -20.62 -2.09 19.94
CA ASP A 123 -19.56 -1.84 18.94
C ASP A 123 -18.70 -3.08 18.73
N ARG A 124 -18.41 -3.85 19.79
CA ARG A 124 -17.72 -5.15 19.68
C ARG A 124 -18.48 -6.11 18.76
N ASN A 125 -19.79 -6.25 18.99
CA ASN A 125 -20.64 -7.17 18.24
C ASN A 125 -20.88 -6.70 16.79
N ALA A 126 -20.82 -5.39 16.55
CA ALA A 126 -20.97 -4.78 15.24
C ALA A 126 -19.65 -4.64 14.47
N ALA A 127 -18.50 -4.92 15.11
CA ALA A 127 -17.20 -4.80 14.48
C ALA A 127 -17.09 -5.77 13.29
N TYR A 128 -16.66 -5.24 12.15
CA TYR A 128 -16.39 -6.06 10.97
C TYR A 128 -15.28 -7.09 11.22
N PRO A 129 -15.23 -8.19 10.43
CA PRO A 129 -14.13 -9.14 10.47
C PRO A 129 -12.77 -8.46 10.30
N THR A 130 -11.78 -8.95 11.03
CA THR A 130 -10.40 -8.46 10.91
C THR A 130 -9.73 -8.97 9.64
N LEU A 131 -9.01 -8.08 8.96
CA LEU A 131 -8.14 -8.38 7.82
C LEU A 131 -6.65 -8.32 8.22
N SER A 132 -6.36 -7.83 9.43
CA SER A 132 -5.02 -7.77 10.02
C SER A 132 -4.58 -9.15 10.52
N PHE A 133 -5.45 -9.85 11.26
CA PHE A 133 -5.10 -11.13 11.89
C PHE A 133 -5.03 -12.28 10.88
N VAL A 134 -4.10 -13.21 11.08
CA VAL A 134 -4.01 -14.43 10.27
C VAL A 134 -5.19 -15.37 10.53
N ASN A 135 -5.69 -15.39 11.76
CA ASN A 135 -6.87 -16.13 12.18
C ASN A 135 -7.81 -15.19 12.93
N SER A 136 -8.96 -14.88 12.34
CA SER A 136 -9.92 -13.93 12.90
C SER A 136 -10.43 -14.35 14.28
N LYS A 137 -10.52 -15.66 14.57
CA LYS A 137 -10.98 -16.16 15.87
C LYS A 137 -10.11 -15.71 17.03
N ASP A 138 -8.81 -15.48 16.78
CA ASP A 138 -7.87 -15.07 17.83
C ASP A 138 -8.12 -13.61 18.26
N ARG A 139 -8.76 -12.79 17.41
CA ARG A 139 -9.24 -11.45 17.77
C ARG A 139 -10.60 -11.47 18.48
N GLU A 140 -11.47 -12.41 18.13
CA GLU A 140 -12.84 -12.48 18.65
C GLU A 140 -12.96 -13.21 19.99
N THR A 141 -12.07 -14.16 20.27
CA THR A 141 -12.24 -15.10 21.38
C THR A 141 -11.48 -14.63 22.61
N PRO A 142 -12.17 -14.29 23.71
CA PRO A 142 -11.49 -13.95 24.95
C PRO A 142 -10.76 -15.15 25.54
N ILE A 143 -9.59 -14.91 26.12
CA ILE A 143 -8.85 -15.93 26.87
C ILE A 143 -9.05 -15.73 28.37
N MET A 144 -8.78 -16.76 29.16
CA MET A 144 -8.69 -16.61 30.61
C MET A 144 -7.35 -15.97 30.97
N SER A 145 -7.38 -14.74 31.48
CA SER A 145 -6.19 -14.06 32.01
C SER A 145 -6.56 -13.27 33.26
N ASN A 146 -5.64 -13.23 34.22
CA ASN A 146 -5.76 -12.39 35.41
C ASN A 146 -5.07 -11.02 35.23
N THR A 147 -4.44 -10.80 34.08
CA THR A 147 -3.72 -9.57 33.77
C THR A 147 -4.70 -8.50 33.32
N VAL A 148 -4.53 -7.29 33.83
CA VAL A 148 -5.27 -6.11 33.40
C VAL A 148 -4.35 -5.19 32.57
N PRO A 149 -4.85 -4.52 31.53
CA PRO A 149 -4.04 -3.60 30.75
C PRO A 149 -3.61 -2.39 31.58
N LEU A 150 -2.32 -2.04 31.50
CA LEU A 150 -1.79 -0.88 32.21
C LEU A 150 -2.24 0.45 31.59
N TYR A 151 -2.39 0.49 30.27
CA TYR A 151 -2.79 1.67 29.51
C TYR A 151 -4.13 1.41 28.83
N ILE A 152 -5.20 2.01 29.36
CA ILE A 152 -6.55 1.87 28.81
C ILE A 152 -6.80 3.02 27.82
N PRO A 153 -7.11 2.73 26.55
CA PRO A 153 -7.48 3.76 25.58
C PRO A 153 -8.80 4.45 25.97
N THR A 154 -8.89 5.74 25.66
CA THR A 154 -10.14 6.50 25.70
C THR A 154 -10.63 6.74 24.28
N PHE A 155 -11.94 6.90 24.11
CA PHE A 155 -12.53 7.21 22.81
C PHE A 155 -13.44 8.43 22.85
N GLU A 156 -13.64 9.02 21.68
CA GLU A 156 -14.58 10.10 21.42
C GLU A 156 -15.16 9.88 20.01
N CYS A 157 -16.49 9.79 19.89
CA CYS A 157 -17.18 9.63 18.62
C CYS A 157 -17.78 10.98 18.21
N LEU A 158 -17.27 11.54 17.10
CA LEU A 158 -17.68 12.83 16.56
C LEU A 158 -17.92 12.72 15.05
N PHE A 159 -19.08 13.17 14.59
CA PHE A 159 -19.42 13.27 13.16
C PHE A 159 -19.14 11.97 12.36
N GLY A 160 -19.50 10.82 12.92
CA GLY A 160 -19.30 9.50 12.29
C GLY A 160 -17.84 9.01 12.29
N LYS A 161 -16.95 9.65 13.05
CA LYS A 161 -15.56 9.21 13.27
C LYS A 161 -15.36 8.81 14.71
N GLN A 162 -14.58 7.76 14.93
CA GLN A 162 -14.03 7.43 16.24
C GLN A 162 -12.62 8.00 16.35
N ILE A 163 -12.37 8.70 17.45
CA ILE A 163 -11.07 9.19 17.87
C ILE A 163 -10.65 8.37 19.08
N VAL A 164 -9.53 7.66 18.99
CA VAL A 164 -8.95 6.92 20.12
C VAL A 164 -7.69 7.62 20.61
N LYS A 165 -7.54 7.76 21.93
CA LYS A 165 -6.36 8.37 22.57
C LYS A 165 -5.80 7.42 23.61
N ILE A 166 -4.48 7.25 23.61
CA ILE A 166 -3.73 6.48 24.62
C ILE A 166 -2.65 7.40 25.17
N GLU A 167 -2.73 7.70 26.46
CA GLU A 167 -1.76 8.55 27.16
C GLU A 167 -0.69 7.64 27.80
N LEU A 168 0.57 7.97 27.59
CA LEU A 168 1.76 7.20 28.00
C LEU A 168 2.70 8.09 28.84
N PRO A 169 3.68 7.51 29.55
CA PRO A 169 4.64 8.27 30.34
C PRO A 169 5.48 9.24 29.49
N SER A 170 5.80 10.41 30.04
CA SER A 170 6.65 11.40 29.37
C SER A 170 8.02 10.82 29.02
N GLY A 171 8.51 11.11 27.80
CA GLY A 171 9.75 10.54 27.26
C GLY A 171 9.54 9.24 26.47
N THR A 172 8.29 8.84 26.22
CA THR A 172 7.97 7.75 25.30
C THR A 172 8.31 8.14 23.87
N SER A 173 8.97 7.24 23.14
CA SER A 173 9.28 7.41 21.70
C SER A 173 8.44 6.47 20.84
N PHE A 174 8.08 6.91 19.63
CA PHE A 174 7.16 6.19 18.75
C PHE A 174 7.81 5.72 17.45
N TYR A 175 7.41 4.54 16.97
CA TYR A 175 7.90 3.89 15.76
C TYR A 175 6.75 3.17 15.03
N GLY A 176 6.99 2.70 13.79
CA GLY A 176 5.98 2.00 12.98
C GLY A 176 5.26 2.93 12.01
N THR A 177 3.92 2.89 11.99
CA THR A 177 2.99 3.66 11.11
C THR A 177 2.88 3.21 9.66
N GLY A 178 3.46 2.04 9.32
CA GLY A 178 3.44 1.50 7.96
C GLY A 178 4.51 2.13 7.10
N GLU A 179 4.28 2.14 5.78
CA GLU A 179 5.23 2.78 4.89
C GLU A 179 5.09 4.30 4.98
N ALA A 180 6.10 4.92 5.59
CA ALA A 180 6.21 6.37 5.64
C ALA A 180 7.66 6.78 5.37
N SER A 181 7.83 7.89 4.66
CA SER A 181 9.13 8.50 4.40
C SER A 181 9.71 9.18 5.65
N GLY A 182 11.01 9.52 5.59
CA GLY A 182 11.67 10.28 6.64
C GLY A 182 12.28 9.44 7.76
N GLN A 183 12.42 10.02 8.95
CA GLN A 183 13.13 9.40 10.09
C GLN A 183 12.40 8.18 10.66
N LEU A 184 13.18 7.26 11.24
CA LEU A 184 12.66 6.04 11.88
C LEU A 184 11.73 6.35 13.05
N GLU A 185 12.12 7.30 13.90
CA GLU A 185 11.28 7.77 15.00
C GLU A 185 10.14 8.66 14.49
N ARG A 186 8.94 8.41 15.00
CA ARG A 186 7.65 9.02 14.61
C ARG A 186 7.09 9.98 15.66
N THR A 187 7.81 10.22 16.75
CA THR A 187 7.46 11.26 17.73
C THR A 187 7.36 12.62 17.04
N GLY A 188 6.27 13.36 17.29
CA GLY A 188 6.04 14.64 16.63
C GLY A 188 5.50 14.55 15.21
N LYS A 189 5.17 13.35 14.70
CA LYS A 189 4.69 13.15 13.31
C LYS A 189 3.19 12.89 13.25
N ARG A 190 2.65 13.09 12.04
CA ARG A 190 1.27 12.76 11.67
C ARG A 190 1.32 12.01 10.35
N VAL A 191 0.73 10.82 10.32
CA VAL A 191 0.74 9.90 9.17
C VAL A 191 -0.70 9.50 8.86
N PHE A 192 -1.00 9.25 7.58
CA PHE A 192 -2.30 8.73 7.16
C PHE A 192 -2.11 7.39 6.47
N THR A 193 -2.87 6.39 6.93
CA THR A 193 -2.96 5.07 6.29
C THR A 193 -3.96 5.14 5.13
N TRP A 194 -3.42 5.36 3.93
CA TRP A 194 -4.18 5.40 2.69
C TRP A 194 -3.26 5.04 1.52
N ASN A 195 -3.38 3.85 0.95
CA ASN A 195 -2.47 3.37 -0.09
C ASN A 195 -2.47 4.34 -1.30
N THR A 196 -1.31 4.91 -1.60
CA THR A 196 -1.19 6.02 -2.56
C THR A 196 0.00 5.79 -3.48
N ASP A 197 -0.24 5.87 -4.78
CA ASP A 197 0.82 5.90 -5.79
C ASP A 197 1.58 7.24 -5.70
N ALA A 198 2.77 7.19 -5.10
CA ALA A 198 3.51 8.35 -4.64
C ALA A 198 4.93 8.42 -5.25
N TYR A 199 5.03 8.65 -6.55
CA TYR A 199 6.31 8.93 -7.22
C TYR A 199 7.12 10.05 -6.55
N GLY A 200 8.41 9.81 -6.30
CA GLY A 200 9.35 10.84 -5.86
C GLY A 200 9.02 11.43 -4.50
N TYR A 201 8.48 10.62 -3.60
CA TYR A 201 8.10 11.02 -2.24
C TYR A 201 9.27 11.64 -1.46
N GLY A 202 8.96 12.61 -0.59
CA GLY A 202 9.94 13.28 0.28
C GLY A 202 9.60 13.12 1.75
N PRO A 203 10.41 13.65 2.69
CA PRO A 203 10.22 13.45 4.14
C PRO A 203 8.86 13.90 4.71
N GLY A 204 8.15 14.77 4.01
CA GLY A 204 6.82 15.27 4.38
C GLY A 204 5.66 14.48 3.75
N THR A 205 5.92 13.47 2.93
CA THR A 205 4.86 12.62 2.37
C THR A 205 4.22 11.80 3.49
N THR A 206 2.89 11.89 3.60
CA THR A 206 2.14 11.35 4.76
C THR A 206 1.41 10.04 4.47
N SER A 207 1.39 9.60 3.22
CA SER A 207 0.84 8.32 2.76
C SER A 207 1.66 7.81 1.58
N LEU A 208 2.03 6.53 1.61
CA LEU A 208 2.75 5.82 0.55
C LEU A 208 1.97 4.57 0.17
N TYR A 209 2.64 3.50 -0.25
CA TYR A 209 2.01 2.36 -0.90
C TYR A 209 1.35 1.41 0.11
N GLN A 210 1.81 1.39 1.37
CA GLN A 210 1.30 0.47 2.40
C GLN A 210 0.69 1.15 3.62
N SER A 211 -0.39 0.56 4.13
CA SER A 211 -1.16 1.06 5.26
C SER A 211 -1.07 0.13 6.46
N HIS A 212 -0.26 0.48 7.47
CA HIS A 212 -0.23 -0.24 8.74
C HIS A 212 -0.70 0.71 9.86
N PRO A 213 -1.95 0.57 10.37
CA PRO A 213 -2.48 1.37 11.46
C PRO A 213 -1.89 0.94 12.83
N TRP A 214 -0.55 0.88 12.89
CA TRP A 214 0.26 0.30 13.95
C TRP A 214 1.25 1.31 14.51
N VAL A 215 1.39 1.35 15.83
CA VAL A 215 2.42 2.13 16.53
C VAL A 215 3.12 1.24 17.55
N LEU A 216 4.45 1.28 17.53
CA LEU A 216 5.30 0.73 18.57
C LEU A 216 5.78 1.89 19.46
N ALA A 217 5.48 1.83 20.74
CA ALA A 217 5.91 2.80 21.75
C ALA A 217 7.03 2.19 22.60
N VAL A 218 8.15 2.90 22.73
CA VAL A 218 9.25 2.54 23.65
C VAL A 218 9.20 3.49 24.83
N LEU A 219 8.93 2.93 26.01
CA LEU A 219 8.72 3.64 27.26
C LEU A 219 10.07 4.08 27.86
N PRO A 220 10.08 5.09 28.76
CA PRO A 220 11.32 5.62 29.34
C PRO A 220 12.15 4.59 30.13
N ASN A 221 11.52 3.53 30.62
CA ASN A 221 12.17 2.44 31.36
C ASN A 221 12.71 1.33 30.43
N GLY A 222 12.54 1.43 29.12
CA GLY A 222 12.98 0.44 28.13
C GLY A 222 11.95 -0.65 27.80
N GLU A 223 10.84 -0.72 28.53
CA GLU A 223 9.69 -1.55 28.14
C GLU A 223 9.04 -0.99 26.89
N ALA A 224 8.26 -1.81 26.19
CA ALA A 224 7.61 -1.42 24.95
C ALA A 224 6.15 -1.87 24.90
N LEU A 225 5.32 -1.08 24.24
CA LEU A 225 3.90 -1.32 24.00
C LEU A 225 3.62 -1.23 22.50
N GLY A 226 2.93 -2.22 21.96
CA GLY A 226 2.37 -2.17 20.61
C GLY A 226 0.91 -1.74 20.62
N VAL A 227 0.49 -0.93 19.66
CA VAL A 227 -0.91 -0.54 19.50
C VAL A 227 -1.33 -0.63 18.03
N LEU A 228 -2.36 -1.42 17.75
CA LEU A 228 -2.97 -1.60 16.43
C LEU A 228 -4.40 -1.05 16.46
N ALA A 229 -4.72 -0.08 15.61
CA ALA A 229 -6.11 0.27 15.30
C ALA A 229 -6.61 -0.64 14.18
N ASP A 230 -7.53 -1.57 14.48
CA ASP A 230 -7.97 -2.58 13.51
C ASP A 230 -9.06 -2.04 12.59
N THR A 231 -8.63 -1.25 11.61
CA THR A 231 -9.50 -0.69 10.58
C THR A 231 -8.80 -0.71 9.24
N THR A 232 -9.52 -1.12 8.22
CA THR A 232 -9.07 -1.06 6.82
C THR A 232 -9.37 0.27 6.16
N GLN A 233 -10.24 1.08 6.77
CA GLN A 233 -10.56 2.42 6.30
C GLN A 233 -9.38 3.36 6.52
N ARG A 234 -9.46 4.54 5.89
CA ARG A 234 -8.49 5.60 6.10
C ARG A 234 -8.35 5.94 7.59
N CYS A 235 -7.16 5.70 8.15
CA CYS A 235 -6.86 6.02 9.55
C CYS A 235 -5.74 7.05 9.64
N GLU A 236 -5.99 8.12 10.39
CA GLU A 236 -4.99 9.10 10.80
C GLU A 236 -4.30 8.63 12.08
N ILE A 237 -2.97 8.69 12.08
CA ILE A 237 -2.12 8.45 13.25
C ILE A 237 -1.45 9.77 13.62
N ASP A 238 -1.83 10.36 14.75
CA ASP A 238 -1.31 11.64 15.23
C ASP A 238 -0.49 11.44 16.51
N LEU A 239 0.82 11.66 16.38
CA LEU A 239 1.84 11.49 17.42
C LEU A 239 2.48 12.84 17.79
N ARG A 240 1.81 13.96 17.50
CA ARG A 240 2.34 15.31 17.72
C ARG A 240 2.25 15.79 19.16
N LYS A 241 1.27 15.30 19.93
CA LYS A 241 1.20 15.60 21.36
C LYS A 241 2.17 14.69 22.09
N ASP A 242 2.94 15.26 23.00
CA ASP A 242 3.90 14.52 23.81
C ASP A 242 3.24 13.30 24.46
N SER A 243 3.89 12.15 24.29
CA SER A 243 3.55 10.88 24.93
C SER A 243 2.09 10.45 24.77
N ARG A 244 1.46 10.83 23.65
CA ARG A 244 0.10 10.40 23.29
C ARG A 244 0.06 9.79 21.91
N ILE A 245 -0.54 8.60 21.81
CA ILE A 245 -0.97 8.03 20.53
C ILE A 245 -2.41 8.45 20.29
N GLN A 246 -2.71 8.99 19.11
CA GLN A 246 -4.08 9.26 18.69
C GLN A 246 -4.36 8.64 17.33
N PHE A 247 -5.42 7.82 17.26
CA PHE A 247 -5.96 7.29 16.01
C PHE A 247 -7.29 7.98 15.68
N VAL A 248 -7.54 8.26 14.41
CA VAL A 248 -8.83 8.76 13.94
C VAL A 248 -9.24 8.01 12.67
N ALA A 249 -10.41 7.36 12.68
CA ALA A 249 -10.95 6.71 11.50
C ALA A 249 -12.49 6.83 11.45
N PRO A 250 -13.11 6.66 10.26
CA PRO A 250 -14.56 6.56 10.14
C PRO A 250 -15.11 5.30 10.81
N SER A 251 -16.33 5.41 11.34
CA SER A 251 -17.05 4.34 12.06
C SER A 251 -16.32 3.85 13.31
N SER A 252 -17.00 3.00 14.10
CA SER A 252 -16.35 2.39 15.26
C SER A 252 -15.40 1.27 14.84
N TYR A 253 -14.25 1.17 15.51
CA TYR A 253 -13.24 0.14 15.27
C TYR A 253 -12.59 -0.33 16.58
N PRO A 254 -12.20 -1.62 16.67
CA PRO A 254 -11.46 -2.13 17.82
C PRO A 254 -9.99 -1.71 17.78
N VAL A 255 -9.40 -1.65 18.97
CA VAL A 255 -7.97 -1.36 19.17
C VAL A 255 -7.34 -2.53 19.90
N MET A 256 -6.16 -2.96 19.47
CA MET A 256 -5.41 -4.01 20.15
C MET A 256 -4.13 -3.45 20.74
N THR A 257 -3.82 -3.84 21.97
CA THR A 257 -2.54 -3.54 22.60
C THR A 257 -1.73 -4.80 22.82
N PHE A 258 -0.41 -4.69 22.70
CA PHE A 258 0.56 -5.77 22.88
C PHE A 258 1.58 -5.34 23.93
N GLY A 259 1.44 -5.84 25.15
CA GLY A 259 2.28 -5.50 26.29
C GLY A 259 1.63 -4.52 27.28
N PRO A 260 2.44 -3.80 28.10
CA PRO A 260 3.88 -3.62 27.94
C PRO A 260 4.69 -4.90 28.11
N PHE A 261 5.73 -5.06 27.29
CA PHE A 261 6.71 -6.13 27.40
C PHE A 261 8.10 -5.57 27.66
N SER A 262 9.02 -6.44 28.08
CA SER A 262 10.38 -6.06 28.47
C SER A 262 11.25 -5.53 27.32
N SER A 263 10.82 -5.65 26.06
CA SER A 263 11.57 -5.14 24.91
C SER A 263 10.69 -4.91 23.67
N PRO A 264 11.12 -4.04 22.73
CA PRO A 264 10.48 -3.88 21.43
C PRO A 264 10.36 -5.19 20.64
N THR A 265 11.38 -6.07 20.72
CA THR A 265 11.36 -7.37 20.05
C THR A 265 10.24 -8.26 20.57
N ALA A 266 9.97 -8.27 21.87
CA ALA A 266 8.87 -9.05 22.44
C ALA A 266 7.50 -8.56 21.92
N VAL A 267 7.33 -7.24 21.75
CA VAL A 267 6.12 -6.68 21.12
C VAL A 267 5.98 -7.14 19.67
N LEU A 268 7.06 -7.13 18.90
CA LEU A 268 7.03 -7.57 17.49
C LEU A 268 6.75 -9.07 17.36
N ILE A 269 7.25 -9.90 18.26
CA ILE A 269 6.92 -11.34 18.32
C ILE A 269 5.42 -11.54 18.59
N ALA A 270 4.87 -10.85 19.60
CA ALA A 270 3.44 -10.92 19.91
C ALA A 270 2.57 -10.42 18.75
N LEU A 271 2.99 -9.34 18.09
CA LEU A 271 2.34 -8.88 16.85
C LEU A 271 2.40 -9.97 15.77
N SER A 272 3.54 -10.64 15.59
CA SER A 272 3.71 -11.76 14.64
C SER A 272 2.71 -12.87 14.85
N HIS A 273 2.43 -13.24 16.11
CA HIS A 273 1.44 -14.26 16.44
C HIS A 273 0.04 -13.85 15.96
N ALA A 274 -0.30 -12.56 16.05
CA ALA A 274 -1.58 -12.02 15.57
C ALA A 274 -1.65 -11.94 14.03
N ILE A 275 -0.68 -11.26 13.40
CA ILE A 275 -0.74 -10.92 11.96
C ILE A 275 -0.08 -11.97 11.07
N GLY A 276 0.47 -13.02 11.64
CA GLY A 276 1.16 -14.10 10.95
C GLY A 276 2.62 -13.78 10.58
N PRO A 277 3.48 -14.81 10.52
CA PRO A 277 4.88 -14.63 10.20
C PRO A 277 5.07 -14.30 8.72
N VAL A 278 6.26 -13.80 8.39
CA VAL A 278 6.72 -13.66 7.00
C VAL A 278 6.74 -15.03 6.34
N TYR A 279 6.20 -15.15 5.12
CA TYR A 279 6.30 -16.40 4.37
C TYR A 279 7.77 -16.73 4.09
N MET A 280 8.12 -18.01 4.04
CA MET A 280 9.48 -18.41 3.70
C MET A 280 9.72 -18.24 2.19
N PRO A 281 10.58 -17.32 1.72
CA PRO A 281 10.82 -17.15 0.29
C PRO A 281 11.66 -18.31 -0.27
N PRO A 282 11.67 -18.50 -1.61
CA PRO A 282 12.63 -19.37 -2.24
C PRO A 282 14.05 -18.80 -2.09
N LYS A 283 15.06 -19.67 -1.92
CA LYS A 283 16.45 -19.26 -1.67
C LYS A 283 16.99 -18.28 -2.73
N TRP A 284 16.60 -18.46 -3.99
CA TRP A 284 17.07 -17.62 -5.09
C TRP A 284 16.58 -16.17 -4.99
N ALA A 285 15.48 -15.90 -4.28
CA ALA A 285 14.93 -14.56 -4.12
C ALA A 285 15.83 -13.64 -3.27
N LEU A 286 16.73 -14.22 -2.48
CA LEU A 286 17.76 -13.50 -1.72
C LEU A 286 18.95 -13.08 -2.59
N GLY A 287 19.02 -13.55 -3.84
CA GLY A 287 20.01 -13.14 -4.82
C GLY A 287 19.75 -11.74 -5.37
N TYR A 288 20.76 -11.16 -6.01
CA TYR A 288 20.66 -9.84 -6.63
C TYR A 288 19.66 -9.82 -7.80
N GLN A 289 18.71 -8.89 -7.77
CA GLN A 289 17.70 -8.76 -8.82
C GLN A 289 17.98 -7.52 -9.66
N GLN A 290 18.16 -7.69 -10.97
CA GLN A 290 18.26 -6.59 -11.93
C GLN A 290 16.91 -6.31 -12.59
N CYS A 291 16.45 -5.06 -12.60
CA CYS A 291 15.23 -4.65 -13.29
C CYS A 291 15.40 -3.23 -13.84
N ARG A 292 14.68 -2.92 -14.93
CA ARG A 292 14.40 -1.54 -15.36
C ARG A 292 13.06 -1.49 -16.08
N TRP A 293 12.40 -0.34 -16.01
CA TRP A 293 11.31 -0.02 -16.92
C TRP A 293 11.90 0.31 -18.30
N SER A 294 11.40 -0.40 -19.32
CA SER A 294 11.83 -0.37 -20.72
C SER A 294 13.31 -0.74 -20.94
N TYR A 295 13.54 -1.91 -21.54
CA TYR A 295 14.87 -2.34 -21.96
C TYR A 295 15.29 -1.80 -23.38
N ASP A 296 14.51 -0.94 -24.08
CA ASP A 296 14.90 -0.11 -25.28
C ASP A 296 13.73 0.80 -25.79
N SER A 297 13.94 1.76 -26.72
CA SER A 297 12.92 2.78 -27.14
C SER A 297 11.59 2.23 -27.69
N ASP A 298 10.53 3.04 -27.57
CA ASP A 298 9.13 2.75 -27.95
C ASP A 298 8.94 2.16 -29.36
N GLU A 299 9.83 2.46 -30.32
CA GLU A 299 9.78 1.88 -31.67
C GLU A 299 10.11 0.37 -31.76
N ARG A 300 10.68 -0.26 -30.71
CA ARG A 300 11.17 -1.65 -30.74
C ARG A 300 10.33 -2.66 -29.95
N VAL A 301 9.22 -2.25 -29.34
CA VAL A 301 8.46 -3.07 -28.35
C VAL A 301 7.31 -3.87 -28.96
N LEU A 302 6.94 -3.66 -30.23
CA LEU A 302 5.87 -4.41 -30.90
C LEU A 302 6.30 -5.84 -31.27
N GLU A 303 5.40 -6.82 -31.06
CA GLU A 303 5.29 -8.26 -31.43
C GLU A 303 6.55 -9.11 -31.76
N ASP A 304 7.61 -8.54 -32.31
CA ASP A 304 8.76 -9.22 -32.93
C ASP A 304 9.88 -9.65 -31.96
N ARG A 305 9.92 -9.19 -30.70
CA ARG A 305 11.09 -9.41 -29.80
C ARG A 305 10.91 -10.48 -28.72
N PHE A 306 9.71 -10.63 -28.15
CA PHE A 306 9.39 -11.72 -27.22
C PHE A 306 8.27 -12.62 -27.77
N PRO A 307 8.36 -13.11 -29.02
CA PRO A 307 7.29 -13.91 -29.61
C PRO A 307 7.06 -15.23 -28.86
N ASN A 308 8.03 -15.64 -28.03
CA ASN A 308 7.93 -16.82 -27.19
C ASN A 308 8.48 -16.56 -25.77
N PRO A 309 7.64 -16.04 -24.86
CA PRO A 309 7.90 -15.94 -23.41
C PRO A 309 8.60 -17.14 -22.79
N LYS A 310 8.16 -18.33 -23.18
CA LYS A 310 8.65 -19.59 -22.65
C LYS A 310 10.06 -19.90 -23.11
N SER A 311 10.42 -19.54 -24.34
CA SER A 311 11.80 -19.68 -24.83
C SER A 311 12.74 -18.79 -24.02
N LEU A 312 12.38 -17.52 -23.80
CA LEU A 312 13.18 -16.60 -22.98
C LEU A 312 13.39 -17.13 -21.57
N ALA A 313 12.31 -17.60 -20.92
CA ALA A 313 12.41 -18.18 -19.59
C ALA A 313 13.33 -19.40 -19.56
N ASN A 314 13.24 -20.28 -20.56
CA ASN A 314 14.12 -21.44 -20.69
C ASN A 314 15.59 -21.04 -20.87
N ASP A 315 15.88 -20.03 -21.69
CA ASP A 315 17.24 -19.54 -21.92
C ASP A 315 17.83 -18.94 -20.63
N LEU A 316 17.02 -18.19 -19.88
CA LEU A 316 17.39 -17.70 -18.54
C LEU A 316 17.70 -18.86 -17.59
N HIS A 317 16.85 -19.89 -17.55
CA HIS A 317 17.05 -21.06 -16.69
C HIS A 317 18.32 -21.84 -17.04
N GLN A 318 18.66 -21.99 -18.33
CA GLN A 318 19.89 -22.64 -18.78
C GLN A 318 21.15 -21.92 -18.29
N ASN A 319 21.07 -20.59 -18.11
CA ASN A 319 22.14 -19.77 -17.56
C ASN A 319 22.09 -19.63 -16.03
N GLY A 320 21.19 -20.36 -15.35
CA GLY A 320 21.04 -20.36 -13.90
C GLY A 320 20.15 -19.24 -13.35
N PHE A 321 19.59 -18.39 -14.21
CA PHE A 321 18.73 -17.27 -13.84
C PHE A 321 17.32 -17.70 -13.43
N LYS A 322 16.54 -16.75 -12.91
CA LYS A 322 15.11 -16.87 -12.59
C LYS A 322 14.38 -15.67 -13.19
N ALA A 323 13.16 -15.89 -13.65
CA ALA A 323 12.38 -14.84 -14.30
C ALA A 323 11.25 -14.34 -13.37
N ILE A 324 11.21 -13.02 -13.13
CA ILE A 324 10.13 -12.36 -12.39
C ILE A 324 9.41 -11.41 -13.34
N TRP A 325 8.08 -11.45 -13.36
CA TRP A 325 7.28 -10.69 -14.32
C TRP A 325 6.27 -9.79 -13.61
N MET A 326 6.09 -8.57 -14.13
CA MET A 326 5.16 -7.60 -13.56
C MET A 326 3.72 -7.89 -14.02
N LEU A 327 2.76 -7.82 -13.10
CA LEU A 327 1.33 -7.91 -13.35
C LEU A 327 0.60 -6.77 -12.63
N ASP A 328 -0.12 -5.96 -13.41
CA ASP A 328 -0.96 -4.88 -12.91
C ASP A 328 -2.41 -5.36 -12.69
N PRO A 329 -3.16 -4.76 -11.76
CA PRO A 329 -4.57 -5.10 -11.54
C PRO A 329 -5.51 -4.54 -12.62
N GLY A 330 -5.10 -3.51 -13.36
CA GLY A 330 -5.94 -2.90 -14.39
C GLY A 330 -6.02 -3.80 -15.62
N ILE A 331 -7.19 -4.38 -15.88
CA ILE A 331 -7.44 -5.23 -17.04
C ILE A 331 -8.02 -4.37 -18.16
N LYS A 332 -7.30 -4.31 -19.29
CA LYS A 332 -7.73 -3.58 -20.49
C LYS A 332 -9.18 -3.91 -20.84
N HIS A 333 -10.01 -2.88 -20.94
CA HIS A 333 -11.40 -3.00 -21.34
C HIS A 333 -11.49 -3.10 -22.86
N GLU A 334 -11.42 -4.33 -23.37
CA GLU A 334 -11.41 -4.64 -24.80
C GLU A 334 -12.14 -5.97 -25.06
N GLU A 335 -13.24 -5.93 -25.81
CA GLU A 335 -13.95 -7.14 -26.22
C GLU A 335 -13.06 -8.03 -27.10
N GLY A 336 -13.08 -9.34 -26.85
CA GLY A 336 -12.21 -10.30 -27.52
C GLY A 336 -10.86 -10.49 -26.83
N TYR A 337 -10.51 -9.65 -25.86
CA TYR A 337 -9.38 -9.92 -24.98
C TYR A 337 -9.80 -10.95 -23.93
N PHE A 338 -9.27 -12.17 -24.03
CA PHE A 338 -9.75 -13.32 -23.24
C PHE A 338 -9.74 -13.10 -21.71
N VAL A 339 -8.84 -12.28 -21.17
CA VAL A 339 -8.81 -11.94 -19.74
C VAL A 339 -10.02 -11.07 -19.39
N TYR A 340 -10.30 -10.03 -20.19
CA TYR A 340 -11.49 -9.21 -20.03
C TYR A 340 -12.78 -10.02 -20.23
N ASP A 341 -12.84 -10.84 -21.28
CA ASP A 341 -14.03 -11.63 -21.58
C ASP A 341 -14.32 -12.67 -20.47
N SER A 342 -13.29 -13.36 -19.98
CA SER A 342 -13.44 -14.38 -18.92
C SER A 342 -13.81 -13.76 -17.57
N GLY A 343 -13.25 -12.60 -17.23
CA GLY A 343 -13.60 -11.87 -16.02
C GLY A 343 -15.02 -11.30 -16.08
N SER A 344 -15.44 -10.77 -17.24
CA SER A 344 -16.81 -10.29 -17.46
C SER A 344 -17.82 -11.42 -17.37
N LYS A 345 -17.52 -12.57 -17.97
CA LYS A 345 -18.34 -13.79 -17.85
C LYS A 345 -18.46 -14.28 -16.41
N SER A 346 -17.42 -14.09 -15.61
CA SER A 346 -17.38 -14.48 -14.20
C SER A 346 -17.88 -13.40 -13.25
N ASP A 347 -18.25 -12.22 -13.77
CA ASP A 347 -18.71 -11.05 -13.02
C ASP A 347 -17.75 -10.68 -11.86
N VAL A 348 -16.47 -10.49 -12.17
CA VAL A 348 -15.41 -10.28 -11.16
C VAL A 348 -14.99 -8.82 -10.98
N TRP A 349 -15.68 -7.87 -11.60
CA TRP A 349 -15.27 -6.47 -11.59
C TRP A 349 -15.82 -5.70 -10.40
N VAL A 350 -15.02 -4.73 -9.92
CA VAL A 350 -15.49 -3.64 -9.04
C VAL A 350 -16.54 -2.82 -9.78
N GLN A 351 -17.59 -2.39 -9.07
CA GLN A 351 -18.73 -1.69 -9.66
C GLN A 351 -18.78 -0.22 -9.25
N LYS A 352 -19.44 0.59 -10.09
CA LYS A 352 -19.96 1.90 -9.70
C LYS A 352 -21.25 1.71 -8.89
N THR A 353 -21.77 2.80 -8.33
CA THR A 353 -23.04 2.81 -7.58
C THR A 353 -24.27 2.44 -8.41
N ASP A 354 -24.19 2.56 -9.74
CA ASP A 354 -25.23 2.13 -10.69
C ASP A 354 -25.16 0.63 -11.04
N GLY A 355 -24.21 -0.12 -10.46
CA GLY A 355 -24.01 -1.55 -10.70
C GLY A 355 -23.19 -1.89 -11.95
N SER A 356 -22.82 -0.91 -12.78
CA SER A 356 -21.95 -1.17 -13.94
C SER A 356 -20.47 -1.24 -13.55
N PRO A 357 -19.61 -1.97 -14.29
CA PRO A 357 -18.19 -2.05 -13.99
C PRO A 357 -17.53 -0.66 -13.93
N PHE A 358 -16.65 -0.47 -12.96
CA PHE A 358 -15.82 0.73 -12.90
C PHE A 358 -14.76 0.70 -14.00
N LEU A 359 -14.60 1.83 -14.68
CA LEU A 359 -13.54 2.07 -15.66
C LEU A 359 -12.59 3.13 -15.15
N GLY A 360 -11.31 2.78 -15.05
CA GLY A 360 -10.20 3.70 -14.74
C GLY A 360 -9.14 3.63 -15.82
N GLU A 361 -8.37 4.70 -16.00
CA GLU A 361 -7.28 4.73 -16.97
C GLU A 361 -5.97 4.31 -16.31
N VAL A 362 -5.23 3.37 -16.91
CA VAL A 362 -3.87 2.98 -16.51
C VAL A 362 -3.03 2.72 -17.78
N TRP A 363 -1.94 1.96 -17.71
CA TRP A 363 -1.00 1.73 -18.82
C TRP A 363 -1.65 1.33 -20.16
N PRO A 364 -2.52 0.31 -20.25
CA PRO A 364 -3.18 -0.07 -21.50
C PRO A 364 -4.37 0.82 -21.90
N GLY A 365 -4.58 1.95 -21.22
CA GLY A 365 -5.74 2.81 -21.39
C GLY A 365 -6.90 2.43 -20.45
N PRO A 366 -8.18 2.51 -20.91
CA PRO A 366 -9.34 2.18 -20.09
C PRO A 366 -9.30 0.73 -19.59
N CYS A 367 -9.49 0.55 -18.28
CA CYS A 367 -9.42 -0.74 -17.59
C CYS A 367 -10.56 -0.96 -16.61
N VAL A 368 -10.97 -2.22 -16.48
CA VAL A 368 -11.73 -2.73 -15.35
C VAL A 368 -10.79 -3.26 -14.27
N PHE A 369 -11.26 -3.32 -13.04
CA PHE A 369 -10.48 -3.72 -11.87
C PHE A 369 -11.10 -4.96 -11.22
N PRO A 370 -10.35 -6.06 -11.01
CA PRO A 370 -10.84 -7.22 -10.29
C PRO A 370 -11.22 -6.87 -8.85
N ASP A 371 -12.37 -7.35 -8.41
CA ASP A 371 -12.81 -7.21 -7.04
C ASP A 371 -12.26 -8.36 -6.19
N PHE A 372 -11.01 -8.24 -5.76
CA PHE A 372 -10.33 -9.28 -4.97
C PHE A 372 -10.97 -9.55 -3.59
N THR A 373 -11.99 -8.77 -3.20
CA THR A 373 -12.81 -9.05 -2.01
C THR A 373 -13.74 -10.25 -2.23
N GLN A 374 -13.95 -10.68 -3.48
CA GLN A 374 -14.73 -11.84 -3.84
C GLN A 374 -13.86 -13.07 -4.08
N SER A 375 -14.18 -14.17 -3.43
CA SER A 375 -13.53 -15.48 -3.60
C SER A 375 -13.51 -15.95 -5.06
N LYS A 376 -14.57 -15.67 -5.82
CA LYS A 376 -14.63 -15.94 -7.27
C LYS A 376 -13.61 -15.13 -8.08
N ALA A 377 -13.38 -13.86 -7.72
CA ALA A 377 -12.39 -13.02 -8.39
C ALA A 377 -10.97 -13.46 -8.04
N ARG A 378 -10.71 -13.79 -6.76
CA ARG A 378 -9.43 -14.36 -6.32
C ARG A 378 -9.12 -15.67 -7.04
N SER A 379 -10.10 -16.56 -7.16
CA SER A 379 -9.96 -17.84 -7.86
C SER A 379 -9.73 -17.66 -9.37
N TRP A 380 -10.46 -16.74 -10.00
CA TRP A 380 -10.26 -16.37 -11.40
C TRP A 380 -8.84 -15.83 -11.62
N TRP A 381 -8.37 -14.89 -10.79
CA TRP A 381 -7.01 -14.36 -10.88
C TRP A 381 -5.95 -15.45 -10.64
N ALA A 382 -6.13 -16.29 -9.63
CA ALA A 382 -5.22 -17.39 -9.32
C ALA A 382 -5.12 -18.39 -10.49
N SER A 383 -6.20 -18.62 -11.23
CA SER A 383 -6.18 -19.45 -12.44
C SER A 383 -5.35 -18.83 -13.57
N LEU A 384 -5.43 -17.51 -13.78
CA LEU A 384 -4.60 -16.80 -14.76
C LEU A 384 -3.12 -16.84 -14.36
N VAL A 385 -2.82 -16.59 -13.09
CA VAL A 385 -1.45 -16.68 -12.56
C VAL A 385 -0.90 -18.09 -12.71
N LYS A 386 -1.68 -19.13 -12.44
CA LYS A 386 -1.28 -20.53 -12.64
C LYS A 386 -0.81 -20.77 -14.07
N ASP A 387 -1.59 -20.32 -15.04
CA ASP A 387 -1.25 -20.46 -16.46
C ASP A 387 -0.03 -19.62 -16.83
N PHE A 388 0.14 -18.45 -16.20
CA PHE A 388 1.32 -17.61 -16.38
C PHE A 388 2.61 -18.29 -15.92
N ILE A 389 2.60 -18.89 -14.72
CA ILE A 389 3.74 -19.65 -14.18
C ILE A 389 4.10 -20.85 -15.06
N SER A 390 3.11 -21.45 -15.73
CA SER A 390 3.35 -22.56 -16.67
C SER A 390 4.23 -22.18 -17.88
N ASN A 391 4.39 -20.88 -18.15
CA ASN A 391 5.29 -20.36 -19.18
C ASN A 391 6.74 -20.17 -18.71
N GLY A 392 7.11 -20.65 -17.52
CA GLY A 392 8.48 -20.63 -17.01
C GLY A 392 8.81 -19.43 -16.12
N VAL A 393 7.80 -18.63 -15.75
CA VAL A 393 7.95 -17.54 -14.78
C VAL A 393 8.16 -18.12 -13.38
N ASP A 394 9.15 -17.62 -12.64
CA ASP A 394 9.51 -18.10 -11.29
C ASP A 394 8.95 -17.22 -10.17
N GLY A 395 8.63 -15.95 -10.47
CA GLY A 395 8.09 -14.99 -9.53
C GLY A 395 7.22 -13.93 -10.19
N ILE A 396 6.36 -13.29 -9.40
CA ILE A 396 5.45 -12.25 -9.89
C ILE A 396 5.69 -10.96 -9.11
N TRP A 397 5.71 -9.84 -9.82
CA TRP A 397 5.72 -8.51 -9.28
C TRP A 397 4.33 -7.88 -9.48
N ASN A 398 3.54 -7.72 -8.42
CA ASN A 398 2.28 -6.97 -8.46
C ASN A 398 2.56 -5.49 -8.24
N ASP A 399 2.29 -4.70 -9.29
CA ASP A 399 2.46 -3.25 -9.29
C ASP A 399 1.11 -2.55 -9.46
N MET A 400 1.08 -1.22 -9.28
CA MET A 400 -0.11 -0.38 -9.49
C MET A 400 -1.33 -0.76 -8.63
N ASN A 401 -1.12 -1.46 -7.52
CA ASN A 401 -2.16 -2.18 -6.78
C ASN A 401 -2.63 -1.49 -5.49
N GLU A 402 -2.49 -0.17 -5.41
CA GLU A 402 -3.11 0.64 -4.37
C GLU A 402 -4.65 0.53 -4.30
N PRO A 403 -5.43 0.53 -5.41
CA PRO A 403 -5.11 0.52 -6.85
C PRO A 403 -4.91 1.91 -7.47
N ALA A 404 -3.85 2.05 -8.29
CA ALA A 404 -3.58 3.29 -9.00
C ALA A 404 -4.55 3.51 -10.16
N VAL A 405 -5.01 4.75 -10.32
CA VAL A 405 -5.81 5.20 -11.47
C VAL A 405 -5.25 6.52 -11.99
N PHE A 406 -4.86 6.54 -13.26
CA PHE A 406 -4.38 7.74 -13.94
C PHE A 406 -5.51 8.73 -14.16
N LYS A 407 -5.13 10.01 -14.27
CA LYS A 407 -6.06 11.13 -14.51
C LYS A 407 -7.18 11.25 -13.45
N ALA A 408 -7.03 10.61 -12.29
CA ALA A 408 -7.88 10.79 -11.12
C ALA A 408 -7.19 11.72 -10.11
N VAL A 409 -7.94 12.69 -9.56
CA VAL A 409 -7.43 13.63 -8.54
C VAL A 409 -6.94 12.90 -7.29
N THR A 410 -7.65 11.84 -6.91
CA THR A 410 -7.33 10.99 -5.76
C THR A 410 -6.27 9.93 -6.05
N LYS A 411 -5.82 9.80 -7.32
CA LYS A 411 -4.92 8.74 -7.82
C LYS A 411 -5.42 7.30 -7.61
N THR A 412 -6.69 7.12 -7.26
CA THR A 412 -7.35 5.82 -7.08
C THR A 412 -8.81 5.92 -7.55
N MET A 413 -9.53 4.81 -7.56
CA MET A 413 -10.95 4.76 -7.89
C MET A 413 -11.81 5.53 -6.85
N PRO A 414 -13.02 5.98 -7.20
CA PRO A 414 -13.90 6.68 -6.27
C PRO A 414 -14.19 5.85 -5.01
N GLU A 415 -14.16 6.51 -3.85
CA GLU A 415 -14.44 5.87 -2.55
C GLU A 415 -15.82 5.20 -2.51
N SER A 416 -16.79 5.71 -3.28
CA SER A 416 -18.15 5.18 -3.39
C SER A 416 -18.30 3.98 -4.32
N ASN A 417 -17.23 3.54 -4.99
CA ASN A 417 -17.28 2.32 -5.79
C ASN A 417 -17.63 1.13 -4.90
N ILE A 418 -18.35 0.16 -5.45
CA ILE A 418 -18.90 -0.97 -4.71
C ILE A 418 -18.03 -2.20 -4.92
N HIS A 419 -17.60 -2.79 -3.80
CA HIS A 419 -17.01 -4.11 -3.71
C HIS A 419 -18.04 -5.05 -3.13
N ARG A 420 -18.24 -6.20 -3.75
CA ARG A 420 -19.24 -7.20 -3.35
C ARG A 420 -18.58 -8.29 -2.52
N GLY A 421 -17.82 -7.88 -1.49
CA GLY A 421 -16.96 -8.77 -0.73
C GLY A 421 -17.69 -9.94 -0.09
N ASP A 422 -16.95 -11.04 0.09
CA ASP A 422 -17.44 -12.19 0.85
C ASP A 422 -17.72 -11.76 2.31
N ASP A 423 -18.68 -12.41 2.99
CA ASP A 423 -19.04 -12.08 4.39
C ASP A 423 -17.83 -12.16 5.34
N GLU A 424 -16.90 -13.09 5.08
CA GLU A 424 -15.66 -13.26 5.84
C GLU A 424 -14.70 -12.05 5.77
N LEU A 425 -14.87 -11.16 4.78
CA LEU A 425 -14.09 -9.92 4.65
C LEU A 425 -14.88 -8.66 5.03
N GLY A 426 -16.16 -8.80 5.40
CA GLY A 426 -17.04 -7.67 5.77
C GLY A 426 -18.21 -7.42 4.81
N GLY A 427 -18.43 -8.30 3.83
CA GLY A 427 -19.58 -8.23 2.93
C GLY A 427 -19.49 -7.14 1.86
N CYS A 428 -20.64 -6.78 1.28
CA CYS A 428 -20.74 -5.70 0.30
C CYS A 428 -20.46 -4.34 0.96
N GLN A 429 -19.41 -3.64 0.51
CA GLN A 429 -19.00 -2.34 1.05
C GLN A 429 -18.50 -1.41 -0.05
N ASN A 430 -18.33 -0.15 0.32
CA ASN A 430 -17.68 0.85 -0.52
C ASN A 430 -16.16 0.62 -0.61
N HIS A 431 -15.54 1.17 -1.64
CA HIS A 431 -14.09 1.14 -1.84
C HIS A 431 -13.35 1.78 -0.67
N SER A 432 -13.94 2.79 0.00
CA SER A 432 -13.35 3.36 1.22
C SER A 432 -13.05 2.33 2.32
N TYR A 433 -13.82 1.24 2.40
CA TYR A 433 -13.60 0.14 3.33
C TYR A 433 -12.50 -0.82 2.88
N TYR A 434 -12.39 -1.09 1.57
CA TYR A 434 -11.47 -2.09 1.03
C TYR A 434 -10.18 -1.54 0.41
N HIS A 435 -10.07 -0.21 0.26
CA HIS A 435 -8.97 0.44 -0.44
C HIS A 435 -7.60 -0.03 0.06
N ASN A 436 -7.35 0.07 1.37
CA ASN A 436 -6.05 -0.29 1.93
C ASN A 436 -5.72 -1.79 1.84
N VAL A 437 -6.71 -2.66 1.65
CA VAL A 437 -6.51 -4.12 1.54
C VAL A 437 -6.50 -4.62 0.10
N TYR A 438 -6.78 -3.77 -0.90
CA TYR A 438 -6.82 -4.16 -2.31
C TYR A 438 -5.50 -4.82 -2.74
N GLY A 439 -4.37 -4.17 -2.49
CA GLY A 439 -3.04 -4.71 -2.80
C GLY A 439 -2.71 -6.00 -2.06
N MET A 440 -3.09 -6.11 -0.78
CA MET A 440 -2.91 -7.34 0.00
C MET A 440 -3.72 -8.50 -0.59
N LEU A 441 -4.97 -8.26 -0.99
CA LEU A 441 -5.85 -9.29 -1.56
C LEU A 441 -5.40 -9.70 -2.96
N MET A 442 -4.86 -8.78 -3.77
CA MET A 442 -4.19 -9.12 -5.03
C MET A 442 -2.95 -9.98 -4.77
N ALA A 443 -2.07 -9.59 -3.85
CA ALA A 443 -0.87 -10.33 -3.50
C ALA A 443 -1.20 -11.75 -3.00
N ARG A 444 -2.22 -11.88 -2.15
CA ARG A 444 -2.76 -13.19 -1.71
C ARG A 444 -3.21 -14.04 -2.89
N SER A 445 -4.01 -13.47 -3.80
CA SER A 445 -4.54 -14.17 -4.97
C SER A 445 -3.42 -14.64 -5.90
N THR A 446 -2.38 -13.81 -6.11
CA THR A 446 -1.19 -14.16 -6.86
C THR A 446 -0.40 -15.29 -6.19
N TYR A 447 -0.18 -15.19 -4.87
CA TYR A 447 0.52 -16.21 -4.10
C TYR A 447 -0.18 -17.57 -4.17
N GLU A 448 -1.51 -17.57 -4.03
CA GLU A 448 -2.35 -18.78 -4.17
C GLU A 448 -2.28 -19.34 -5.60
N GLY A 449 -2.34 -18.51 -6.64
CA GLY A 449 -2.16 -18.93 -8.04
C GLY A 449 -0.80 -19.58 -8.31
N MET A 450 0.27 -19.03 -7.75
CA MET A 450 1.61 -19.63 -7.85
C MET A 450 1.68 -21.00 -7.16
N LYS A 451 1.04 -21.16 -5.99
CA LYS A 451 0.93 -22.47 -5.32
C LYS A 451 0.13 -23.47 -6.15
N LEU A 452 -0.97 -23.04 -6.78
CA LEU A 452 -1.77 -23.88 -7.68
C LEU A 452 -0.98 -24.33 -8.91
N ALA A 453 0.00 -23.55 -9.36
CA ALA A 453 0.88 -23.92 -10.46
C ALA A 453 1.87 -25.02 -10.08
N ASN A 454 2.45 -24.93 -8.86
CA ASN A 454 3.40 -25.90 -8.37
C ASN A 454 3.51 -25.88 -6.84
N GLU A 455 2.83 -26.81 -6.18
CA GLU A 455 2.83 -26.95 -4.72
C GLU A 455 4.21 -27.22 -4.10
N ASN A 456 5.13 -27.77 -4.90
CA ASN A 456 6.48 -28.11 -4.47
C ASN A 456 7.47 -26.93 -4.57
N LYS A 457 7.04 -25.79 -5.12
CA LYS A 457 7.84 -24.56 -5.20
C LYS A 457 7.26 -23.50 -4.27
N ARG A 458 8.14 -22.81 -3.56
CA ARG A 458 7.77 -21.61 -2.79
C ARG A 458 7.46 -20.47 -3.76
N PRO A 459 6.28 -19.84 -3.68
CA PRO A 459 5.99 -18.63 -4.45
C PRO A 459 6.99 -17.53 -4.14
N PHE A 460 7.26 -16.66 -5.11
CA PHE A 460 7.88 -15.36 -4.89
C PHE A 460 6.95 -14.29 -5.46
N VAL A 461 6.30 -13.55 -4.57
CA VAL A 461 5.48 -12.39 -4.93
C VAL A 461 6.16 -11.15 -4.38
N LEU A 462 6.33 -10.13 -5.21
CA LEU A 462 6.75 -8.79 -4.84
C LEU A 462 5.55 -7.85 -5.03
N THR A 463 5.11 -7.12 -4.02
CA THR A 463 3.93 -6.23 -4.11
C THR A 463 4.28 -4.79 -3.76
N ARG A 464 3.68 -3.81 -4.45
CA ARG A 464 3.84 -2.39 -4.09
C ARG A 464 3.00 -2.08 -2.87
N ALA A 465 1.68 -2.17 -3.07
CA ALA A 465 0.72 -1.85 -2.05
C ALA A 465 0.46 -3.02 -1.11
N GLY A 466 0.07 -2.68 0.10
CA GLY A 466 -0.13 -3.65 1.15
C GLY A 466 -0.90 -3.12 2.35
N PHE A 467 -1.26 -4.05 3.22
CA PHE A 467 -1.85 -3.79 4.52
C PHE A 467 -1.05 -4.58 5.56
N ILE A 468 -1.22 -4.26 6.84
CA ILE A 468 -0.59 -5.06 7.88
C ILE A 468 -1.06 -6.53 7.76
N GLY A 469 -0.12 -7.46 7.64
CA GLY A 469 -0.41 -8.86 7.27
C GLY A 469 -0.04 -9.25 5.84
N SER A 470 0.30 -8.30 4.96
CA SER A 470 0.77 -8.59 3.58
C SER A 470 2.03 -9.47 3.53
N GLN A 471 2.87 -9.45 4.56
CA GLN A 471 4.09 -10.27 4.65
C GLN A 471 3.83 -11.78 4.61
N ARG A 472 2.59 -12.21 4.84
CA ARG A 472 2.17 -13.62 4.69
C ARG A 472 2.18 -14.09 3.24
N TYR A 473 2.15 -13.16 2.28
CA TYR A 473 1.93 -13.47 0.87
C TYR A 473 3.02 -12.91 -0.05
N ALA A 474 3.64 -11.78 0.31
CA ALA A 474 4.56 -11.09 -0.59
C ALA A 474 5.69 -10.37 0.14
N ALA A 475 6.82 -10.22 -0.55
CA ALA A 475 7.84 -9.23 -0.25
C ALA A 475 7.40 -7.86 -0.76
N THR A 476 8.05 -6.79 -0.31
CA THR A 476 7.78 -5.41 -0.74
C THR A 476 9.06 -4.68 -1.13
N TRP A 477 8.93 -3.60 -1.89
CA TRP A 477 9.97 -2.58 -2.09
C TRP A 477 9.38 -1.21 -1.78
N THR A 478 10.23 -0.19 -1.59
CA THR A 478 9.80 1.15 -1.16
C THR A 478 9.27 2.04 -2.30
N GLY A 479 8.81 1.43 -3.40
CA GLY A 479 8.29 2.13 -4.56
C GLY A 479 9.28 3.04 -5.30
N ASP A 480 8.72 4.06 -5.94
CA ASP A 480 9.40 4.90 -6.93
C ASP A 480 10.26 5.99 -6.29
N ASN A 481 11.46 5.60 -5.87
CA ASN A 481 12.47 6.51 -5.34
C ASN A 481 13.18 7.31 -6.44
N ILE A 482 13.97 8.31 -6.03
CA ILE A 482 14.81 9.13 -6.91
C ILE A 482 16.27 8.80 -6.64
N SER A 483 17.10 8.76 -7.69
CA SER A 483 18.55 8.53 -7.62
C SER A 483 19.31 9.71 -7.00
N ASN A 484 19.14 9.92 -5.69
CA ASN A 484 19.83 10.96 -4.92
C ASN A 484 20.21 10.46 -3.51
N TRP A 485 21.06 11.22 -2.82
CA TRP A 485 21.54 10.87 -1.48
C TRP A 485 20.44 10.86 -0.41
N GLU A 486 19.41 11.68 -0.59
CA GLU A 486 18.31 11.79 0.38
C GLU A 486 17.45 10.52 0.39
N HIS A 487 17.06 10.01 -0.78
CA HIS A 487 16.30 8.77 -0.90
C HIS A 487 17.14 7.56 -0.50
N LEU A 488 18.44 7.54 -0.80
CA LEU A 488 19.33 6.50 -0.30
C LEU A 488 19.33 6.48 1.24
N HIS A 489 19.46 7.65 1.88
CA HIS A 489 19.43 7.75 3.33
C HIS A 489 18.06 7.35 3.93
N MET A 490 16.95 7.82 3.33
CA MET A 490 15.59 7.46 3.75
C MET A 490 15.29 5.97 3.60
N SER A 491 15.91 5.27 2.65
CA SER A 491 15.65 3.84 2.43
C SER A 491 15.91 2.98 3.68
N ILE A 492 16.90 3.35 4.50
CA ILE A 492 17.27 2.62 5.72
C ILE A 492 16.10 2.64 6.72
N SER A 493 15.58 3.83 7.03
CA SER A 493 14.47 3.97 7.97
C SER A 493 13.18 3.39 7.42
N MET A 494 12.91 3.53 6.12
CA MET A 494 11.72 2.96 5.49
C MET A 494 11.73 1.43 5.58
N VAL A 495 12.84 0.77 5.25
CA VAL A 495 12.95 -0.69 5.36
C VAL A 495 12.77 -1.15 6.80
N LEU A 496 13.42 -0.50 7.78
CA LEU A 496 13.28 -0.87 9.20
C LEU A 496 11.83 -0.78 9.73
N GLN A 497 11.00 0.09 9.16
CA GLN A 497 9.59 0.21 9.55
C GLN A 497 8.69 -0.85 8.93
N LEU A 498 9.05 -1.31 7.74
CA LEU A 498 8.37 -2.40 7.05
C LEU A 498 8.73 -3.76 7.63
N VAL A 499 9.91 -3.88 8.28
CA VAL A 499 10.30 -5.03 9.10
C VAL A 499 9.51 -5.00 10.40
N SER A 500 8.25 -5.44 10.32
CA SER A 500 7.44 -5.78 11.50
C SER A 500 7.45 -7.29 11.72
N ASN A 501 8.65 -7.91 11.71
CA ASN A 501 8.93 -9.30 12.14
C ASN A 501 10.43 -9.62 12.11
#